data_AF-B5X5Y6-F1
#
_entry.id   AF-B5X5Y6-F1
#
_cell.length_a   1.000
_cell.length_b   1.000
_cell.length_c   1.000
_cell.angle_alpha   90.00
_cell.angle_beta   90.00
_cell.angle_gamma   90.00
#
_symmetry.space_group_name_H-M   'P 1'
#
loop_
_entity.id
_entity.type
_entity.pdbx_description
1 polymer ?
#
loop_
_entity_poly.entity_id
_entity_poly.type
_entity_poly.pdbx_seq_one_letter_code
_entity_poly.pdbx_strand_id
1 'polypeptide(L)'
;MDFLTLFAIYVVVVLTCIALVCKYSGQQQTPFGLLFDSVTKVIAPWTPLWLQSFTQRTLHMLFHQRNRMFIYLHILLEGAVYTEFTYEVFGYCRDMDTTLSSLSVPYVLLVVKSCFFYLCITREPGTVTKKRHSGQLQVYPYDKRMFQPGVCCPTCQLVKPARSKHCRVCNRCVQRFDHHCVWVNNCIGAQNTRYFLLYLLSVCAMAADMALLTVDMLLHAVVRSGILQARYIDDDGQQQQAGMLFVIQHLFLTFPRIVFMLGFLVFVFLLLAGYAMFHFYLALVNQTSNEWYKGRGNVCQHCHPSPDHLCGLPASDQSKRWFYSRGVLRNLGEIFFPLRPVQKKDH
;
A
#
# COMPACT_ATOMS: atom_id res chain seq x y z
N MET A 1 -20.99 25.01 -1.56
CA MET A 1 -21.24 24.07 -0.43
C MET A 1 -20.61 24.65 0.80
N ASP A 2 -21.28 24.61 1.96
CA ASP A 2 -20.63 24.99 3.20
C ASP A 2 -19.52 23.99 3.58
N PHE A 3 -18.57 24.46 4.39
CA PHE A 3 -17.41 23.69 4.85
C PHE A 3 -17.81 22.36 5.53
N LEU A 4 -18.87 22.41 6.35
CA LEU A 4 -19.32 21.28 7.15
C LEU A 4 -19.84 20.13 6.25
N THR A 5 -20.57 20.49 5.20
CA THR A 5 -21.11 19.56 4.21
C THR A 5 -19.97 18.91 3.42
N LEU A 6 -18.99 19.69 2.97
CA LEU A 6 -17.83 19.16 2.25
C LEU A 6 -16.99 18.23 3.13
N PHE A 7 -16.73 18.62 4.38
CA PHE A 7 -16.02 17.82 5.36
C PHE A 7 -16.76 16.50 5.67
N ALA A 8 -18.07 16.57 5.90
CA ALA A 8 -18.89 15.39 6.16
C ALA A 8 -18.87 14.41 4.99
N ILE A 9 -19.00 14.90 3.75
CA ILE A 9 -18.91 14.07 2.55
C ILE A 9 -17.53 13.42 2.45
N TYR A 10 -16.45 14.18 2.69
CA TYR A 10 -15.09 13.65 2.62
C TYR A 10 -14.86 12.53 3.65
N VAL A 11 -15.26 12.75 4.90
CA VAL A 11 -15.18 11.75 5.97
C VAL A 11 -15.98 10.50 5.63
N VAL A 12 -17.23 10.65 5.16
CA VAL A 12 -18.08 9.51 4.79
C VAL A 12 -17.46 8.71 3.64
N VAL A 13 -16.95 9.38 2.59
CA VAL A 13 -16.30 8.71 1.46
C VAL A 13 -15.05 7.95 1.89
N VAL A 14 -14.17 8.60 2.67
CA VAL A 14 -12.93 7.98 3.16
C VAL A 14 -13.23 6.78 4.06
N LEU A 15 -14.14 6.92 5.02
CA LEU A 15 -14.52 5.83 5.92
C LEU A 15 -15.17 4.66 5.15
N THR A 16 -16.00 4.96 4.15
CA THR A 16 -16.61 3.94 3.29
C THR A 16 -15.55 3.19 2.47
N CYS A 17 -14.59 3.90 1.88
CA CYS A 17 -13.46 3.31 1.17
C CYS A 17 -12.62 2.40 2.08
N ILE A 18 -12.29 2.87 3.30
CA ILE A 18 -11.55 2.08 4.30
C ILE A 18 -12.33 0.81 4.64
N ALA A 19 -13.63 0.93 4.93
CA ALA A 19 -14.47 -0.20 5.29
C ALA A 19 -14.57 -1.24 4.16
N LEU A 20 -14.75 -0.79 2.91
CA LEU A 20 -14.76 -1.66 1.73
C LEU A 20 -13.42 -2.39 1.56
N VAL A 21 -12.30 -1.69 1.71
CA VAL A 21 -10.96 -2.29 1.61
C VAL A 21 -10.75 -3.31 2.73
N CYS A 22 -11.12 -2.99 3.97
CA CYS A 22 -11.01 -3.94 5.09
C CYS A 22 -11.84 -5.21 4.86
N LYS A 23 -13.06 -5.07 4.36
CA LYS A 23 -13.94 -6.21 4.05
C LYS A 23 -13.38 -7.09 2.93
N TYR A 24 -12.95 -6.47 1.84
CA TYR A 24 -12.48 -7.18 0.65
C TYR A 24 -10.98 -7.50 0.67
N SER A 25 -10.20 -7.11 1.69
CA SER A 25 -8.83 -7.61 1.87
C SER A 25 -8.78 -9.06 2.41
N GLY A 26 -9.93 -9.62 2.80
CA GLY A 26 -10.06 -10.98 3.32
C GLY A 26 -9.80 -11.13 4.82
N GLN A 27 -9.64 -10.02 5.57
CA GLN A 27 -9.60 -10.03 7.03
C GLN A 27 -11.01 -9.91 7.62
N GLN A 28 -11.68 -11.05 7.82
CA GLN A 28 -13.03 -11.11 8.38
C GLN A 28 -13.17 -10.65 9.84
N GLN A 29 -12.07 -10.42 10.57
CA GLN A 29 -12.09 -10.08 12.00
C GLN A 29 -11.71 -8.63 12.32
N THR A 30 -11.95 -7.68 11.41
CA THR A 30 -11.73 -6.25 11.70
C THR A 30 -13.02 -5.61 12.23
N PRO A 31 -12.95 -4.63 13.16
CA PRO A 31 -14.14 -3.94 13.67
C PRO A 31 -14.94 -3.27 12.55
N PHE A 32 -14.27 -2.75 11.50
CA PHE A 32 -14.92 -2.23 10.30
C PHE A 32 -15.62 -3.31 9.48
N GLY A 33 -15.07 -4.52 9.40
CA GLY A 33 -15.73 -5.66 8.75
C GLY A 33 -17.03 -6.04 9.46
N LEU A 34 -17.02 -6.08 10.80
CA LEU A 34 -18.21 -6.36 11.61
C LEU A 34 -19.28 -5.27 11.48
N LEU A 35 -18.86 -3.99 11.49
CA LEU A 35 -19.74 -2.85 11.28
C LEU A 35 -20.38 -2.93 9.89
N PHE A 36 -19.58 -3.16 8.86
CA PHE A 36 -20.08 -3.25 7.49
C PHE A 36 -21.02 -4.44 7.31
N ASP A 37 -20.71 -5.59 7.91
CA ASP A 37 -21.61 -6.75 7.90
C ASP A 37 -22.95 -6.44 8.57
N SER A 38 -22.93 -5.72 9.69
CA SER A 38 -24.13 -5.24 10.38
C SER A 38 -24.94 -4.28 9.50
N VAL A 39 -24.30 -3.31 8.85
CA VAL A 39 -24.94 -2.39 7.91
C VAL A 39 -25.51 -3.13 6.70
N THR A 40 -24.77 -4.06 6.10
CA THR A 40 -25.32 -4.88 5.00
C THR A 40 -26.50 -5.73 5.44
N LYS A 41 -26.56 -6.22 6.69
CA LYS A 41 -27.75 -6.94 7.18
C LYS A 41 -28.98 -6.04 7.29
N VAL A 42 -28.80 -4.75 7.60
CA VAL A 42 -29.89 -3.77 7.67
C VAL A 42 -30.35 -3.34 6.27
N ILE A 43 -29.43 -3.22 5.31
CA ILE A 43 -29.71 -2.76 3.94
C ILE A 43 -30.13 -3.91 3.02
N ALA A 44 -29.73 -5.15 3.31
CA ALA A 44 -30.03 -6.33 2.49
C ALA A 44 -31.53 -6.57 2.23
N PRO A 45 -32.46 -6.37 3.17
CA PRO A 45 -33.89 -6.52 2.92
C PRO A 45 -34.44 -5.52 1.89
N TRP A 46 -33.77 -4.37 1.73
CA TRP A 46 -34.21 -3.25 0.88
C TRP A 46 -33.53 -3.24 -0.49
N THR A 47 -32.53 -4.08 -0.70
CA THR A 47 -31.76 -4.15 -1.94
C THR A 47 -32.18 -5.35 -2.76
N PRO A 48 -32.57 -5.17 -4.04
CA PRO A 48 -32.95 -6.29 -4.90
C PRO A 48 -31.86 -7.36 -4.98
N LEU A 49 -32.25 -8.64 -4.94
CA LEU A 49 -31.33 -9.80 -5.03
C LEU A 49 -30.39 -9.74 -6.26
N TRP A 50 -30.90 -9.25 -7.39
CA TRP A 50 -30.08 -9.04 -8.59
C TRP A 50 -28.97 -8.00 -8.35
N LEU A 51 -29.28 -6.90 -7.66
CA LEU A 51 -28.31 -5.84 -7.36
C LEU A 51 -27.26 -6.33 -6.36
N GLN A 52 -27.64 -7.11 -5.34
CA GLN A 52 -26.69 -7.74 -4.41
C GLN A 52 -25.75 -8.72 -5.12
N SER A 53 -26.30 -9.57 -5.99
CA SER A 53 -25.52 -10.54 -6.75
C SER A 53 -24.57 -9.85 -7.73
N PHE A 54 -25.04 -8.79 -8.40
CA PHE A 54 -24.24 -8.00 -9.33
C PHE A 54 -23.12 -7.26 -8.60
N THR A 55 -23.40 -6.59 -7.49
CA THR A 55 -22.40 -5.87 -6.69
C THR A 55 -21.34 -6.81 -6.13
N GLN A 56 -21.74 -7.96 -5.56
CA GLN A 56 -20.78 -8.97 -5.08
C GLN A 56 -19.90 -9.51 -6.21
N ARG A 57 -20.48 -9.86 -7.37
CA ARG A 57 -19.70 -10.31 -8.53
C ARG A 57 -18.74 -9.24 -9.03
N THR A 58 -19.19 -7.99 -9.12
CA THR A 58 -18.39 -6.87 -9.58
C THR A 58 -17.23 -6.58 -8.62
N LEU A 59 -17.49 -6.52 -7.31
CA LEU A 59 -16.47 -6.31 -6.30
C LEU A 59 -15.47 -7.47 -6.27
N HIS A 60 -15.93 -8.72 -6.38
CA HIS A 60 -15.03 -9.86 -6.50
C HIS A 60 -14.18 -9.79 -7.80
N MET A 61 -14.77 -9.41 -8.93
CA MET A 61 -13.99 -9.22 -10.17
C MET A 61 -12.99 -8.07 -10.06
N LEU A 62 -13.32 -6.98 -9.37
CA LEU A 62 -12.44 -5.81 -9.22
C LEU A 62 -11.28 -6.05 -8.26
N PHE A 63 -11.54 -6.67 -7.10
CA PHE A 63 -10.56 -6.82 -6.02
C PHE A 63 -9.86 -8.18 -5.97
N HIS A 64 -10.42 -9.22 -6.60
CA HIS A 64 -9.90 -10.59 -6.49
C HIS A 64 -9.52 -11.23 -7.82
N GLN A 65 -9.90 -10.64 -8.95
CA GLN A 65 -9.52 -11.15 -10.27
C GLN A 65 -8.74 -10.10 -11.07
N ARG A 66 -7.68 -10.53 -11.74
CA ARG A 66 -6.86 -9.66 -12.57
C ARG A 66 -7.65 -9.23 -13.81
N ASN A 67 -8.12 -7.98 -13.82
CA ASN A 67 -8.88 -7.39 -14.92
C ASN A 67 -8.28 -6.05 -15.34
N ARG A 68 -8.30 -5.75 -16.65
CA ARG A 68 -7.91 -4.44 -17.21
C ARG A 68 -8.77 -3.29 -16.66
N MET A 69 -10.01 -3.57 -16.24
CA MET A 69 -10.89 -2.60 -15.57
C MET A 69 -10.25 -1.95 -14.35
N PHE A 70 -9.44 -2.68 -13.59
CA PHE A 70 -8.73 -2.12 -12.43
C PHE A 70 -7.76 -1.01 -12.85
N ILE A 71 -7.12 -1.16 -14.01
CA ILE A 71 -6.17 -0.17 -14.55
C ILE A 71 -6.90 1.10 -14.94
N TYR A 72 -8.01 0.96 -15.67
CA TYR A 72 -8.82 2.11 -16.10
C TYR A 72 -9.40 2.86 -14.90
N LEU A 73 -9.92 2.14 -13.90
CA LEU A 73 -10.42 2.74 -12.67
C LEU A 73 -9.32 3.49 -11.91
N HIS A 74 -8.10 2.92 -11.84
CA HIS A 74 -6.97 3.57 -11.19
C HIS A 74 -6.52 4.84 -11.92
N ILE A 75 -6.43 4.79 -13.26
CA ILE A 75 -6.10 5.96 -14.09
C ILE A 75 -7.18 7.04 -13.97
N LEU A 76 -8.46 6.67 -13.93
CA LEU A 76 -9.57 7.61 -13.74
C LEU A 76 -9.48 8.30 -12.38
N LEU A 77 -9.25 7.53 -11.31
CA LEU A 77 -9.09 8.08 -9.95
C LEU A 77 -7.88 9.01 -9.87
N GLU A 78 -6.76 8.59 -10.46
CA GLU A 78 -5.53 9.39 -10.54
C GLU A 78 -5.74 10.69 -11.31
N GLY A 79 -6.43 10.64 -12.45
CA GLY A 79 -6.79 11.82 -13.24
C GLY A 79 -7.71 12.77 -12.47
N ALA A 80 -8.68 12.25 -11.71
CA ALA A 80 -9.55 13.07 -10.87
C ALA A 80 -8.76 13.80 -9.76
N VAL A 81 -7.88 13.08 -9.05
CA VAL A 81 -7.03 13.67 -8.00
C VAL A 81 -6.12 14.75 -8.57
N TYR A 82 -5.50 14.50 -9.72
CA TYR A 82 -4.63 15.49 -10.35
C TYR A 82 -5.40 16.67 -10.91
N THR A 83 -6.61 16.47 -11.45
CA THR A 83 -7.46 17.57 -11.93
C THR A 83 -7.83 18.49 -10.77
N GLU A 84 -8.23 17.93 -9.62
CA GLU A 84 -8.50 18.69 -8.40
C GLU A 84 -7.25 19.43 -7.91
N PHE A 85 -6.09 18.77 -7.87
CA PHE A 85 -4.83 19.41 -7.50
C PHE A 85 -4.44 20.56 -8.43
N THR A 86 -4.57 20.36 -9.75
CA THR A 86 -4.30 21.40 -10.75
C THR A 86 -5.26 22.58 -10.59
N TYR A 87 -6.54 22.31 -10.39
CA TYR A 87 -7.54 23.35 -10.23
C TYR A 87 -7.33 24.17 -8.95
N GLU A 88 -7.05 23.50 -7.83
CA GLU A 88 -6.99 24.12 -6.51
C GLU A 88 -5.62 24.71 -6.15
N VAL A 89 -4.50 24.12 -6.60
CA VAL A 89 -3.15 24.54 -6.15
C VAL A 89 -2.34 25.17 -7.28
N PHE A 90 -2.35 24.57 -8.47
CA PHE A 90 -1.48 24.99 -9.57
C PHE A 90 -1.76 26.44 -10.02
N GLY A 91 -3.03 26.86 -10.03
CA GLY A 91 -3.41 28.23 -10.35
C GLY A 91 -2.77 29.25 -9.40
N TYR A 92 -2.91 29.05 -8.09
CA TYR A 92 -2.31 29.93 -7.09
C TYR A 92 -0.79 29.93 -7.14
N CYS A 93 -0.15 28.77 -7.32
CA CYS A 93 1.31 28.72 -7.45
C CYS A 93 1.80 29.54 -8.66
N ARG A 94 1.07 29.51 -9.78
CA ARG A 94 1.40 30.31 -10.96
C ARG A 94 1.23 31.81 -10.71
N ASP A 95 0.19 32.22 -9.98
CA ASP A 95 -0.02 33.62 -9.57
C ASP A 95 0.99 34.09 -8.49
N MET A 96 1.66 33.15 -7.83
CA MET A 96 2.73 33.37 -6.85
C MET A 96 4.14 33.28 -7.43
N ASP A 97 4.27 33.31 -8.76
CA ASP A 97 5.54 33.28 -9.48
C ASP A 97 6.39 32.01 -9.23
N THR A 98 5.75 30.91 -8.83
CA THR A 98 6.43 29.61 -8.72
C THR A 98 6.97 29.17 -10.09
N THR A 99 8.21 28.70 -10.13
CA THR A 99 8.87 28.31 -11.38
C THR A 99 8.15 27.15 -12.07
N LEU A 100 8.11 27.19 -13.41
CA LEU A 100 7.51 26.13 -14.21
C LEU A 100 8.18 24.77 -13.98
N SER A 101 9.49 24.76 -13.69
CA SER A 101 10.22 23.55 -13.34
C SER A 101 9.64 22.88 -12.11
N SER A 102 9.45 23.62 -11.01
CA SER A 102 8.83 23.10 -9.78
C SER A 102 7.40 22.61 -10.03
N LEU A 103 6.63 23.37 -10.82
CA LEU A 103 5.26 22.99 -11.19
C LEU A 103 5.18 21.73 -12.08
N SER A 104 6.25 21.39 -12.79
CA SER A 104 6.30 20.18 -13.64
C SER A 104 6.61 18.90 -12.86
N VAL A 105 7.28 19.00 -11.70
CA VAL A 105 7.73 17.83 -10.91
C VAL A 105 6.58 16.90 -10.52
N PRO A 106 5.41 17.37 -10.02
CA PRO A 106 4.31 16.48 -9.66
C PRO A 106 3.81 15.63 -10.83
N TYR A 107 3.83 16.17 -12.05
CA TYR A 107 3.37 15.49 -13.26
C TYR A 107 4.43 14.54 -13.85
N VAL A 108 5.71 14.85 -13.68
CA VAL A 108 6.78 13.90 -14.01
C VAL A 108 6.70 12.70 -13.06
N LEU A 109 6.55 12.95 -11.75
CA LEU A 109 6.39 11.92 -10.74
C LEU A 109 5.12 11.08 -10.96
N LEU A 110 4.03 11.72 -11.41
CA LEU A 110 2.82 11.03 -11.88
C LEU A 110 3.15 9.98 -12.95
N VAL A 111 3.80 10.40 -14.04
CA VAL A 111 4.15 9.50 -15.15
C VAL A 111 5.06 8.37 -14.69
N VAL A 112 6.09 8.67 -13.89
CA VAL A 112 7.02 7.67 -13.34
C VAL A 112 6.26 6.65 -12.47
N LYS A 113 5.40 7.13 -11.59
CA LYS A 113 4.56 6.30 -10.72
C LYS A 113 3.60 5.43 -11.51
N SER A 114 2.90 5.98 -12.51
CA SER A 114 1.98 5.22 -13.36
C SER A 114 2.71 4.15 -14.19
N CYS A 115 3.93 4.42 -14.64
CA CYS A 115 4.80 3.43 -15.29
C CYS A 115 5.14 2.26 -14.35
N PHE A 116 5.59 2.53 -13.12
CA PHE A 116 5.89 1.45 -12.17
C PHE A 116 4.66 0.70 -11.70
N PHE A 117 3.54 1.39 -11.52
CA PHE A 117 2.24 0.78 -11.26
C PHE A 117 1.88 -0.21 -12.38
N TYR A 118 1.92 0.24 -13.64
CA TYR A 118 1.64 -0.58 -14.81
C TYR A 118 2.56 -1.81 -14.88
N LEU A 119 3.86 -1.64 -14.62
CA LEU A 119 4.80 -2.76 -14.57
C LEU A 119 4.50 -3.72 -13.41
N CYS A 120 4.10 -3.22 -12.25
CA CYS A 120 3.78 -4.07 -11.10
C CYS A 120 2.54 -4.96 -11.36
N ILE A 121 1.50 -4.38 -11.98
CA ILE A 121 0.22 -5.08 -12.23
C ILE A 121 0.31 -6.04 -13.43
N THR A 122 1.14 -5.73 -14.44
CA THR A 122 1.19 -6.51 -15.68
C THR A 122 2.20 -7.64 -15.62
N ARG A 123 3.19 -7.56 -14.73
CA ARG A 123 4.23 -8.58 -14.64
C ARG A 123 3.75 -9.79 -13.83
N GLU A 124 4.14 -10.96 -14.32
CA GLU A 124 3.87 -12.21 -13.60
C GLU A 124 4.64 -12.24 -12.28
N PRO A 125 4.01 -12.65 -11.17
CA PRO A 125 4.64 -12.62 -9.84
C PRO A 125 5.62 -13.77 -9.59
N GLY A 126 5.79 -14.67 -10.56
CA GLY A 126 6.49 -15.95 -10.36
C GLY A 126 5.53 -17.11 -10.10
N THR A 127 4.42 -17.16 -10.86
CA THR A 127 3.45 -18.26 -10.81
C THR A 127 4.14 -19.62 -11.01
N VAL A 128 3.88 -20.56 -10.11
CA VAL A 128 4.36 -21.95 -10.20
C VAL A 128 3.48 -22.71 -11.18
N THR A 129 4.08 -23.23 -12.25
CA THR A 129 3.36 -23.88 -13.36
C THR A 129 3.94 -25.26 -13.63
N LYS A 130 3.11 -26.24 -14.01
CA LYS A 130 3.55 -27.60 -14.40
C LYS A 130 4.77 -27.58 -15.35
N LYS A 131 4.73 -26.75 -16.40
CA LYS A 131 5.81 -26.61 -17.40
C LYS A 131 7.18 -26.20 -16.84
N ARG A 132 7.21 -25.43 -15.75
CA ARG A 132 8.46 -24.87 -15.16
C ARG A 132 8.76 -25.44 -13.79
N HIS A 133 7.97 -26.42 -13.35
CA HIS A 133 7.93 -26.87 -11.96
C HIS A 133 9.28 -27.41 -11.50
N SER A 134 9.91 -28.30 -12.26
CA SER A 134 11.22 -28.89 -11.93
C SER A 134 12.32 -27.85 -11.75
N GLY A 135 12.39 -26.85 -12.64
CA GLY A 135 13.36 -25.76 -12.51
C GLY A 135 13.04 -24.83 -11.33
N GLN A 136 11.75 -24.57 -11.06
CA GLN A 136 11.33 -23.72 -9.94
C GLN A 136 11.63 -24.35 -8.57
N LEU A 137 11.60 -25.68 -8.47
CA LEU A 137 11.98 -26.41 -7.25
C LEU A 137 13.45 -26.22 -6.87
N GLN A 138 14.32 -25.90 -7.84
CA GLN A 138 15.77 -25.77 -7.65
C GLN A 138 16.25 -24.34 -7.37
N VAL A 139 15.38 -23.33 -7.53
CA VAL A 139 15.77 -21.91 -7.40
C VAL A 139 16.16 -21.56 -5.96
N TYR A 140 15.42 -22.08 -4.98
CA TYR A 140 15.64 -21.83 -3.56
C TYR A 140 15.83 -23.15 -2.82
N PRO A 141 16.89 -23.30 -2.01
CA PRO A 141 17.05 -24.49 -1.18
C PRO A 141 15.98 -24.53 -0.09
N TYR A 142 15.53 -25.74 0.25
CA TYR A 142 14.65 -25.95 1.40
C TYR A 142 15.46 -25.80 2.69
N ASP A 143 14.95 -24.97 3.60
CA ASP A 143 15.59 -24.74 4.90
C ASP A 143 15.22 -25.79 5.96
N LYS A 144 14.28 -26.70 5.64
CA LYS A 144 13.75 -27.73 6.53
C LYS A 144 13.19 -27.18 7.86
N ARG A 145 12.94 -25.87 7.94
CA ARG A 145 12.45 -25.17 9.11
C ARG A 145 11.11 -24.49 8.80
N MET A 146 11.11 -23.55 7.86
CA MET A 146 9.90 -22.88 7.39
C MET A 146 9.33 -23.52 6.13
N PHE A 147 10.21 -24.12 5.31
CA PHE A 147 9.86 -24.76 4.05
C PHE A 147 10.50 -26.16 3.98
N GLN A 148 9.66 -27.19 4.12
CA GLN A 148 10.06 -28.59 4.02
C GLN A 148 9.92 -29.11 2.58
N PRO A 149 10.81 -30.02 2.14
CA PRO A 149 10.69 -30.68 0.85
C PRO A 149 9.46 -31.60 0.81
N GLY A 150 8.92 -31.87 -0.39
CA GLY A 150 7.81 -32.81 -0.59
C GLY A 150 6.41 -32.27 -0.24
N VAL A 151 6.29 -31.07 0.33
CA VAL A 151 4.98 -30.49 0.67
C VAL A 151 4.20 -30.12 -0.58
N CYS A 152 3.09 -30.82 -0.84
CA CYS A 152 2.19 -30.54 -1.95
C CYS A 152 1.20 -29.41 -1.63
N CYS A 153 0.83 -28.65 -2.66
CA CYS A 153 -0.34 -27.77 -2.61
C CYS A 153 -1.59 -28.60 -2.95
N PRO A 154 -2.59 -28.67 -2.06
CA PRO A 154 -3.80 -29.47 -2.32
C PRO A 154 -4.61 -28.91 -3.50
N THR A 155 -4.66 -27.59 -3.65
CA THR A 155 -5.41 -26.91 -4.71
C THR A 155 -4.72 -27.01 -6.07
N CYS A 156 -3.41 -26.73 -6.14
CA CYS A 156 -2.68 -26.75 -7.40
C CYS A 156 -2.15 -28.13 -7.79
N GLN A 157 -2.17 -29.10 -6.87
CA GLN A 157 -1.62 -30.45 -7.05
C GLN A 157 -0.16 -30.45 -7.54
N LEU A 158 0.66 -29.59 -6.94
CA LEU A 158 2.07 -29.42 -7.24
C LEU A 158 2.87 -29.37 -5.94
N VAL A 159 4.06 -29.99 -5.91
CA VAL A 159 5.03 -29.81 -4.83
C VAL A 159 5.40 -28.32 -4.75
N LYS A 160 5.34 -27.72 -3.57
CA LYS A 160 5.62 -26.30 -3.37
C LYS A 160 7.14 -26.07 -3.39
N PRO A 161 7.67 -25.24 -4.31
CA PRO A 161 9.04 -24.75 -4.20
C PRO A 161 9.29 -24.07 -2.85
N ALA A 162 10.53 -24.10 -2.36
CA ALA A 162 10.88 -23.34 -1.16
C ALA A 162 10.53 -21.86 -1.34
N ARG A 163 10.12 -21.21 -0.23
CA ARG A 163 9.64 -19.82 -0.21
C ARG A 163 8.36 -19.54 -1.01
N SER A 164 7.66 -20.57 -1.51
CA SER A 164 6.38 -20.39 -2.22
C SER A 164 5.15 -20.48 -1.31
N LYS A 165 4.03 -19.93 -1.77
CA LYS A 165 2.71 -20.06 -1.11
C LYS A 165 1.59 -20.06 -2.14
N HIS A 166 0.52 -20.79 -1.84
CA HIS A 166 -0.73 -20.71 -2.59
C HIS A 166 -1.50 -19.46 -2.17
N CYS A 167 -1.74 -18.56 -3.12
CA CYS A 167 -2.64 -17.43 -2.93
C CYS A 167 -4.05 -17.89 -3.25
N ARG A 168 -4.93 -17.93 -2.23
CA ARG A 168 -6.35 -18.30 -2.41
C ARG A 168 -7.10 -17.32 -3.30
N VAL A 169 -6.77 -16.02 -3.19
CA VAL A 169 -7.39 -14.95 -4.00
C VAL A 169 -7.09 -15.15 -5.49
N CYS A 170 -5.82 -15.33 -5.85
CA CYS A 170 -5.44 -15.54 -7.24
C CYS A 170 -5.53 -17.01 -7.70
N ASN A 171 -5.93 -17.92 -6.81
CA ASN A 171 -5.97 -19.37 -7.01
C ASN A 171 -4.72 -19.97 -7.70
N ARG A 172 -3.53 -19.56 -7.24
CA ARG A 172 -2.25 -20.04 -7.80
C ARG A 172 -1.13 -20.03 -6.77
N CYS A 173 -0.19 -20.96 -6.92
CA CYS A 173 1.08 -20.93 -6.19
C CYS A 173 2.01 -19.87 -6.78
N VAL A 174 2.65 -19.08 -5.94
CA VAL A 174 3.60 -18.03 -6.32
C VAL A 174 4.93 -18.28 -5.61
N GLN A 175 6.02 -18.20 -6.37
CA GLN A 175 7.39 -18.38 -5.88
C GLN A 175 7.88 -17.13 -5.13
N ARG A 176 8.63 -17.31 -4.04
CA ARG A 176 9.04 -16.24 -3.11
C ARG A 176 7.87 -15.31 -2.81
N PHE A 177 6.75 -15.91 -2.38
CA PHE A 177 5.50 -15.19 -2.19
C PHE A 177 5.65 -14.18 -1.04
N ASP A 178 5.36 -12.92 -1.33
CA ASP A 178 5.32 -11.87 -0.34
C ASP A 178 3.90 -11.70 0.22
N HIS A 179 3.02 -11.11 -0.57
CA HIS A 179 1.61 -10.96 -0.23
C HIS A 179 0.75 -10.88 -1.49
N HIS A 180 -0.57 -10.95 -1.31
CA HIS A 180 -1.50 -10.50 -2.34
C HIS A 180 -1.83 -9.04 -2.06
N CYS A 181 -1.60 -8.16 -3.04
CA CYS A 181 -1.82 -6.74 -2.88
C CYS A 181 -3.05 -6.32 -3.66
N VAL A 182 -4.10 -5.94 -2.92
CA VAL A 182 -5.37 -5.47 -3.51
C VAL A 182 -5.18 -4.18 -4.32
N TRP A 183 -4.22 -3.34 -3.94
CA TRP A 183 -3.93 -2.05 -4.58
C TRP A 183 -3.24 -2.17 -5.94
N VAL A 184 -2.72 -3.36 -6.29
CA VAL A 184 -2.19 -3.66 -7.63
C VAL A 184 -2.90 -4.85 -8.27
N ASN A 185 -3.94 -5.36 -7.61
CA ASN A 185 -4.73 -6.52 -8.02
C ASN A 185 -3.87 -7.69 -8.53
N ASN A 186 -2.78 -7.97 -7.82
CA ASN A 186 -1.80 -8.99 -8.18
C ASN A 186 -1.09 -9.51 -6.93
N CYS A 187 -0.51 -10.71 -7.03
CA CYS A 187 0.45 -11.15 -6.03
C CYS A 187 1.76 -10.38 -6.19
N ILE A 188 2.44 -10.13 -5.08
CA ILE A 188 3.84 -9.72 -5.05
C ILE A 188 4.67 -10.97 -4.75
N GLY A 189 5.65 -11.25 -5.62
CA GLY A 189 6.52 -12.41 -5.50
C GLY A 189 7.81 -12.23 -6.31
N ALA A 190 8.56 -13.32 -6.46
CA ALA A 190 9.93 -13.32 -6.98
C ALA A 190 10.16 -12.40 -8.19
N GLN A 191 9.23 -12.38 -9.15
CA GLN A 191 9.45 -11.72 -10.44
C GLN A 191 8.91 -10.29 -10.56
N ASN A 192 8.16 -9.79 -9.57
CA ASN A 192 7.60 -8.43 -9.62
C ASN A 192 7.85 -7.58 -8.37
N THR A 193 8.48 -8.09 -7.31
CA THR A 193 8.80 -7.31 -6.09
C THR A 193 9.57 -6.02 -6.38
N ARG A 194 10.49 -6.00 -7.34
CA ARG A 194 11.20 -4.75 -7.73
C ARG A 194 10.27 -3.65 -8.21
N TYR A 195 9.28 -3.99 -9.02
CA TYR A 195 8.32 -3.02 -9.55
C TYR A 195 7.39 -2.53 -8.45
N PHE A 196 7.04 -3.41 -7.51
CA PHE A 196 6.26 -3.03 -6.34
C PHE A 196 7.02 -2.04 -5.44
N LEU A 197 8.32 -2.28 -5.17
CA LEU A 197 9.14 -1.36 -4.39
C LEU A 197 9.32 -0.01 -5.10
N LEU A 198 9.64 -0.01 -6.40
CA LEU A 198 9.78 1.22 -7.18
C LEU A 198 8.45 2.00 -7.25
N TYR A 199 7.33 1.30 -7.43
CA TYR A 199 6.00 1.88 -7.36
C TYR A 199 5.77 2.55 -6.01
N LEU A 200 6.02 1.85 -4.90
CA LEU A 200 5.79 2.36 -3.56
C LEU A 200 6.65 3.60 -3.25
N LEU A 201 7.92 3.59 -3.65
CA LEU A 201 8.81 4.74 -3.54
C LEU A 201 8.35 5.92 -4.41
N SER A 202 7.93 5.67 -5.64
CA SER A 202 7.44 6.72 -6.54
C SER A 202 6.14 7.37 -6.04
N VAL A 203 5.22 6.61 -5.44
CA VAL A 203 4.02 7.17 -4.79
C VAL A 203 4.38 8.04 -3.60
N CYS A 204 5.35 7.61 -2.77
CA CYS A 204 5.80 8.41 -1.63
C CYS A 204 6.45 9.73 -2.09
N ALA A 205 7.31 9.68 -3.12
CA ALA A 205 7.93 10.87 -3.69
C ALA A 205 6.89 11.84 -4.26
N MET A 206 5.92 11.31 -5.02
CA MET A 206 4.80 12.07 -5.59
C MET A 206 3.97 12.77 -4.50
N ALA A 207 3.58 12.03 -3.45
CA ALA A 207 2.79 12.59 -2.35
C ALA A 207 3.57 13.65 -1.55
N ALA A 208 4.87 13.42 -1.31
CA ALA A 208 5.74 14.37 -0.63
C ALA A 208 5.89 15.67 -1.44
N ASP A 209 6.15 15.57 -2.73
CA ASP A 209 6.30 16.73 -3.63
C ASP A 209 5.02 17.56 -3.71
N MET A 210 3.86 16.91 -3.89
CA MET A 210 2.56 17.60 -3.86
C MET A 210 2.31 18.31 -2.52
N ALA A 211 2.64 17.67 -1.40
CA ALA A 211 2.49 18.27 -0.07
C ALA A 211 3.44 19.46 0.13
N LEU A 212 4.70 19.34 -0.30
CA LEU A 212 5.68 20.43 -0.22
C LEU A 212 5.26 21.63 -1.05
N LEU A 213 4.82 21.43 -2.29
CA LEU A 213 4.33 22.50 -3.16
C LEU A 213 3.08 23.18 -2.58
N THR A 214 2.19 22.40 -1.96
CA THR A 214 1.00 22.95 -1.30
C THR A 214 1.36 23.76 -0.05
N VAL A 215 2.31 23.27 0.76
CA VAL A 215 2.81 24.01 1.94
C VAL A 215 3.48 25.31 1.52
N ASP A 216 4.33 25.27 0.49
CA ASP A 216 5.00 26.45 -0.07
C ASP A 216 3.97 27.51 -0.51
N MET A 217 2.94 27.10 -1.25
CA MET A 217 1.84 27.97 -1.66
C MET A 217 1.08 28.58 -0.47
N LEU A 218 0.77 27.79 0.56
CA LEU A 218 0.09 28.30 1.76
C LEU A 218 0.99 29.28 2.54
N LEU A 219 2.28 28.99 2.65
CA LEU A 219 3.24 29.90 3.31
C LEU A 219 3.35 31.22 2.54
N HIS A 220 3.42 31.18 1.21
CA HIS A 220 3.40 32.38 0.37
C HIS A 220 2.10 33.16 0.53
N ALA A 221 0.94 32.49 0.62
CA ALA A 221 -0.34 33.12 0.89
C ALA A 221 -0.34 33.85 2.26
N VAL A 222 0.17 33.20 3.31
CA VAL A 222 0.32 33.81 4.65
C VAL A 222 1.21 35.04 4.58
N VAL A 223 2.38 34.95 3.96
CA VAL A 223 3.32 36.08 3.86
C VAL A 223 2.73 37.24 3.06
N ARG A 224 2.11 36.97 1.90
CA ARG A 224 1.49 38.02 1.06
C ARG A 224 0.27 38.67 1.71
N SER A 225 -0.48 37.94 2.54
CA SER A 225 -1.64 38.50 3.25
C SER A 225 -1.27 39.50 4.35
N GLY A 226 -0.02 39.53 4.81
CA GLY A 226 0.42 40.36 5.94
C GLY A 226 -0.18 39.94 7.29
N ILE A 227 -0.81 38.76 7.36
CA ILE A 227 -1.53 38.31 8.55
C ILE A 227 -0.60 38.07 9.75
N LEU A 228 0.68 37.77 9.51
CA LEU A 228 1.69 37.63 10.57
C LEU A 228 1.93 38.93 11.33
N GLN A 229 1.62 40.08 10.72
CA GLN A 229 1.73 41.40 11.32
C GLN A 229 0.37 41.96 11.77
N ALA A 230 -0.73 41.21 11.56
CA ALA A 230 -2.07 41.65 11.90
C ALA A 230 -2.26 41.72 13.43
N ARG A 231 -3.14 42.64 13.85
CA ARG A 231 -3.52 42.83 15.25
C ARG A 231 -5.04 42.78 15.36
N TYR A 232 -5.54 42.14 16.42
CA TYR A 232 -6.96 42.14 16.77
C TYR A 232 -7.16 42.77 18.14
N ILE A 233 -8.40 43.13 18.46
CA ILE A 233 -8.81 43.64 19.76
C ILE A 233 -9.58 42.50 20.43
N ASP A 234 -9.18 42.11 21.64
CA ASP A 234 -9.86 41.07 22.42
C ASP A 234 -11.10 41.63 23.16
N ASP A 235 -11.82 40.75 23.86
CA ASP A 235 -13.04 41.10 24.60
C ASP A 235 -12.76 42.11 25.75
N ASP A 236 -11.51 42.18 26.22
CA ASP A 236 -11.03 43.13 27.24
C ASP A 236 -10.54 44.46 26.62
N GLY A 237 -10.71 44.64 25.30
CA GLY A 237 -10.30 45.84 24.57
C GLY A 237 -8.78 45.97 24.35
N GLN A 238 -8.00 44.94 24.66
CA GLN A 238 -6.55 44.94 24.51
C GLN A 238 -6.15 44.57 23.08
N GLN A 239 -5.12 45.25 22.57
CA GLN A 239 -4.60 44.97 21.24
C GLN A 239 -3.61 43.80 21.29
N GLN A 240 -3.94 42.71 20.60
CA GLN A 240 -3.15 41.50 20.60
C GLN A 240 -2.65 41.17 19.18
N GLN A 241 -1.43 40.64 19.09
CA GLN A 241 -0.87 40.20 17.81
C GLN A 241 -1.50 38.88 17.38
N ALA A 242 -1.71 38.73 16.06
CA ALA A 242 -2.22 37.48 15.50
C ALA A 242 -1.23 36.33 15.77
N GLY A 243 -1.60 35.44 16.70
CA GLY A 243 -0.84 34.23 16.98
C GLY A 243 -1.02 33.14 15.92
N MET A 244 -0.27 32.04 16.07
CA MET A 244 -0.31 30.90 15.14
C MET A 244 -1.73 30.32 14.95
N LEU A 245 -2.54 30.28 16.01
CA LEU A 245 -3.91 29.77 15.94
C LEU A 245 -4.79 30.62 15.00
N PHE A 246 -4.60 31.94 14.99
CA PHE A 246 -5.32 32.85 14.10
C PHE A 246 -4.92 32.62 12.64
N VAL A 247 -3.62 32.39 12.37
CA VAL A 247 -3.12 32.04 11.03
C VAL A 247 -3.73 30.73 10.56
N ILE A 248 -3.75 29.71 11.42
CA ILE A 248 -4.36 28.41 11.10
C ILE A 248 -5.84 28.60 10.79
N GLN A 249 -6.59 29.29 11.66
CA GLN A 249 -8.00 29.57 11.46
C GLN A 249 -8.24 30.32 10.14
N HIS A 250 -7.43 31.34 9.84
CA HIS A 250 -7.52 32.08 8.59
C HIS A 250 -7.28 31.18 7.38
N LEU A 251 -6.27 30.32 7.39
CA LEU A 251 -6.03 29.38 6.30
C LEU A 251 -7.18 28.39 6.12
N PHE A 252 -7.76 27.89 7.21
CA PHE A 252 -8.94 27.01 7.15
C PHE A 252 -10.17 27.70 6.58
N LEU A 253 -10.38 28.98 6.87
CA LEU A 253 -11.53 29.75 6.37
C LEU A 253 -11.33 30.23 4.92
N THR A 254 -10.11 30.61 4.56
CA THR A 254 -9.77 31.12 3.22
C THR A 254 -9.56 29.99 2.22
N PHE A 255 -8.86 28.91 2.60
CA PHE A 255 -8.49 27.79 1.73
C PHE A 255 -8.92 26.43 2.29
N PRO A 256 -10.20 26.22 2.65
CA PRO A 256 -10.64 25.00 3.33
C PRO A 256 -10.31 23.73 2.54
N ARG A 257 -10.52 23.75 1.20
CA ARG A 257 -10.26 22.62 0.31
C ARG A 257 -8.78 22.23 0.27
N ILE A 258 -7.91 23.23 0.11
CA ILE A 258 -6.45 23.04 0.03
C ILE A 258 -5.92 22.50 1.36
N VAL A 259 -6.36 23.06 2.50
CA VAL A 259 -5.94 22.61 3.83
C VAL A 259 -6.37 21.17 4.10
N PHE A 260 -7.61 20.79 3.75
CA PHE A 260 -8.05 19.40 3.88
C PHE A 260 -7.30 18.45 2.97
N MET A 261 -7.07 18.85 1.71
CA MET A 261 -6.28 18.06 0.75
C MET A 261 -4.86 17.84 1.29
N LEU A 262 -4.21 18.89 1.82
CA LEU A 262 -2.90 18.79 2.43
C LEU A 262 -2.90 17.83 3.63
N GLY A 263 -3.87 17.97 4.54
CA GLY A 263 -4.01 17.07 5.69
C GLY A 263 -4.15 15.61 5.26
N PHE A 264 -4.97 15.33 4.24
CA PHE A 264 -5.10 13.99 3.68
C PHE A 264 -3.82 13.49 3.00
N LEU A 265 -3.15 14.34 2.21
CA LEU A 265 -1.88 14.00 1.57
C LEU A 265 -0.79 13.65 2.60
N VAL A 266 -0.66 14.43 3.68
CA VAL A 266 0.29 14.15 4.77
C VAL A 266 -0.05 12.83 5.46
N PHE A 267 -1.33 12.58 5.77
CA PHE A 267 -1.76 11.32 6.38
C PHE A 267 -1.42 10.11 5.49
N VAL A 268 -1.78 10.18 4.21
CA VAL A 268 -1.49 9.11 3.24
C VAL A 268 0.01 8.92 3.06
N PHE A 269 0.79 10.01 2.99
CA PHE A 269 2.24 9.96 2.91
C PHE A 269 2.85 9.22 4.10
N LEU A 270 2.48 9.56 5.33
CA LEU A 270 3.01 8.90 6.53
C LEU A 270 2.69 7.39 6.55
N LEU A 271 1.46 7.01 6.17
CA LEU A 271 1.05 5.62 6.07
C LEU A 271 1.88 4.87 5.03
N LEU A 272 2.02 5.43 3.83
CA LEU A 272 2.75 4.81 2.73
C LEU A 272 4.26 4.79 2.98
N ALA A 273 4.82 5.83 3.60
CA ALA A 273 6.22 5.88 3.99
C ALA A 273 6.54 4.82 5.04
N GLY A 274 5.68 4.63 6.05
CA GLY A 274 5.80 3.53 7.02
C GLY A 274 5.81 2.16 6.34
N TYR A 275 4.88 1.95 5.40
CA TYR A 275 4.80 0.72 4.63
C TYR A 275 6.02 0.51 3.70
N ALA A 276 6.52 1.59 3.09
CA ALA A 276 7.72 1.61 2.25
C ALA A 276 8.97 1.26 3.06
N MET A 277 9.15 1.88 4.23
CA MET A 277 10.24 1.57 5.14
C MET A 277 10.22 0.11 5.58
N PHE A 278 9.05 -0.43 5.89
CA PHE A 278 8.90 -1.85 6.23
C PHE A 278 9.34 -2.77 5.09
N HIS A 279 8.86 -2.54 3.87
CA HIS A 279 9.22 -3.36 2.71
C HIS A 279 10.67 -3.17 2.28
N PHE A 280 11.22 -1.97 2.43
CA PHE A 280 12.62 -1.70 2.19
C PHE A 280 13.50 -2.45 3.20
N TYR A 281 13.13 -2.43 4.49
CA TYR A 281 13.78 -3.25 5.51
C TYR A 281 13.73 -4.75 5.14
N LEU A 282 12.57 -5.27 4.75
CA LEU A 282 12.43 -6.67 4.32
C LEU A 282 13.35 -7.01 3.14
N ALA A 283 13.46 -6.11 2.15
CA ALA A 283 14.39 -6.24 1.04
C ALA A 283 15.86 -6.27 1.50
N LEU A 284 16.25 -5.41 2.45
CA LEU A 284 17.59 -5.36 3.02
C LEU A 284 17.97 -6.64 3.78
N VAL A 285 17.00 -7.34 4.37
CA VAL A 285 17.23 -8.58 5.13
C VAL A 285 16.93 -9.86 4.33
N ASN A 286 16.58 -9.72 3.04
CA ASN A 286 16.15 -10.77 2.13
C ASN A 286 14.99 -11.64 2.67
N GLN A 287 14.03 -11.01 3.33
CA GLN A 287 12.85 -11.68 3.87
C GLN A 287 11.60 -11.16 3.16
N THR A 288 10.58 -12.01 3.02
CA THR A 288 9.26 -11.60 2.55
C THR A 288 8.34 -11.29 3.73
N SER A 289 7.29 -10.49 3.51
CA SER A 289 6.29 -10.19 4.55
C SER A 289 5.62 -11.47 5.08
N ASN A 290 5.35 -12.44 4.20
CA ASN A 290 4.83 -13.75 4.58
C ASN A 290 5.83 -14.56 5.44
N GLU A 291 7.12 -14.52 5.13
CA GLU A 291 8.14 -15.16 5.98
C GLU A 291 8.30 -14.45 7.32
N TRP A 292 8.21 -13.12 7.34
CA TRP A 292 8.27 -12.33 8.56
C TRP A 292 7.11 -12.65 9.50
N TYR A 293 5.90 -12.78 8.95
CA TYR A 293 4.72 -13.16 9.73
C TYR A 293 4.81 -14.62 10.23
N LYS A 294 5.21 -15.56 9.38
CA LYS A 294 5.46 -16.96 9.79
C LYS A 294 6.54 -17.06 10.86
N GLY A 295 7.59 -16.23 10.77
CA GLY A 295 8.69 -16.19 11.71
C GLY A 295 8.25 -15.77 13.12
N ARG A 296 7.30 -14.84 13.23
CA ARG A 296 6.69 -14.43 14.52
C ARG A 296 5.80 -15.52 15.13
N GLY A 297 5.19 -16.37 14.30
CA GLY A 297 4.30 -17.46 14.73
C GLY A 297 5.01 -18.76 15.09
N ASN A 298 6.34 -18.86 14.96
CA ASN A 298 7.12 -20.05 15.35
C ASN A 298 7.35 -20.11 16.87
N VAL A 299 6.26 -20.08 17.65
CA VAL A 299 6.16 -21.00 18.78
C VAL A 299 5.70 -22.32 18.14
N CYS A 300 6.56 -23.32 18.21
CA CYS A 300 6.37 -24.65 17.62
C CYS A 300 4.93 -25.19 17.79
N GLN A 301 4.11 -25.18 16.72
CA GLN A 301 2.77 -25.80 16.74
C GLN A 301 2.81 -27.34 16.89
N HIS A 302 3.98 -27.95 16.77
CA HIS A 302 4.20 -29.38 16.98
C HIS A 302 4.70 -29.74 18.39
N CYS A 303 4.96 -28.74 19.23
CA CYS A 303 5.38 -28.95 20.58
C CYS A 303 4.12 -28.96 21.45
N HIS A 304 3.43 -30.10 21.47
CA HIS A 304 2.68 -30.43 22.68
C HIS A 304 3.71 -30.48 23.81
N PRO A 305 3.58 -29.68 24.88
CA PRO A 305 4.44 -29.85 26.04
C PRO A 305 4.06 -31.19 26.67
N SER A 306 4.85 -32.23 26.39
CA SER A 306 4.92 -33.37 27.30
C SER A 306 5.65 -32.89 28.55
N PRO A 307 5.18 -33.19 29.77
CA PRO A 307 5.76 -32.64 31.01
C PRO A 307 7.25 -32.97 31.21
N ASP A 308 7.77 -33.98 30.49
CA ASP A 308 9.05 -34.60 30.83
C ASP A 308 10.23 -34.24 29.91
N HIS A 309 10.06 -33.30 28.98
CA HIS A 309 11.17 -32.84 28.13
C HIS A 309 11.33 -31.32 28.16
N LEU A 310 12.19 -30.85 29.07
CA LEU A 310 12.83 -29.54 28.97
C LEU A 310 13.65 -29.51 27.67
N CYS A 311 13.06 -28.99 26.60
CA CYS A 311 13.82 -28.70 25.39
C CYS A 311 14.78 -27.53 25.70
N GLY A 312 16.07 -27.86 25.79
CA GLY A 312 17.13 -26.95 26.17
C GLY A 312 17.28 -25.73 25.26
N LEU A 313 17.58 -24.62 25.93
CA LEU A 313 18.24 -23.38 25.51
C LEU A 313 17.53 -22.45 24.49
N PRO A 314 17.38 -21.15 24.84
CA PRO A 314 16.94 -20.14 23.90
C PRO A 314 18.11 -19.78 22.97
N ALA A 315 18.23 -20.46 21.84
CA ALA A 315 19.08 -19.97 20.76
C ALA A 315 18.66 -18.53 20.41
N SER A 316 19.60 -17.59 20.55
CA SER A 316 19.40 -16.15 20.48
C SER A 316 18.42 -15.74 19.38
N ASP A 317 17.40 -14.99 19.78
CA ASP A 317 16.26 -14.56 18.95
C ASP A 317 16.71 -13.81 17.67
N GLN A 318 17.90 -13.21 17.69
CA GLN A 318 18.48 -12.50 16.55
C GLN A 318 18.91 -13.42 15.40
N SER A 319 19.47 -14.61 15.65
CA SER A 319 19.91 -15.53 14.57
C SER A 319 18.75 -16.02 13.68
N LYS A 320 17.52 -15.98 14.22
CA LYS A 320 16.31 -16.47 13.57
C LYS A 320 15.71 -15.48 12.57
N ARG A 321 15.97 -14.18 12.71
CA ARG A 321 15.31 -13.12 11.90
C ARG A 321 15.97 -12.87 10.54
N TRP A 322 17.24 -13.25 10.37
CA TRP A 322 18.06 -12.89 9.20
C TRP A 322 18.49 -14.09 8.37
N PHE A 323 17.74 -15.20 8.45
CA PHE A 323 18.14 -16.50 7.92
C PHE A 323 18.48 -16.51 6.41
N TYR A 324 17.78 -15.70 5.61
CA TYR A 324 18.04 -15.60 4.16
C TYR A 324 18.97 -14.44 3.77
N SER A 325 19.43 -13.64 4.74
CA SER A 325 20.29 -12.49 4.47
C SER A 325 21.67 -12.95 4.01
N ARG A 326 22.16 -12.35 2.92
CA ARG A 326 23.49 -12.62 2.33
C ARG A 326 24.35 -11.36 2.23
N GLY A 327 23.98 -10.31 2.97
CA GLY A 327 24.56 -8.97 2.86
C GLY A 327 23.73 -8.05 1.96
N VAL A 328 23.71 -6.76 2.30
CA VAL A 328 22.80 -5.75 1.73
C VAL A 328 22.80 -5.75 0.19
N LEU A 329 23.99 -5.70 -0.43
CA LEU A 329 24.12 -5.66 -1.89
C LEU A 329 23.59 -6.94 -2.57
N ARG A 330 23.85 -8.12 -1.99
CA ARG A 330 23.35 -9.39 -2.54
C ARG A 330 21.84 -9.51 -2.38
N ASN A 331 21.32 -9.02 -1.25
CA ASN A 331 19.88 -9.03 -0.96
C ASN A 331 19.12 -8.13 -1.94
N LEU A 332 19.60 -6.89 -2.14
CA LEU A 332 19.04 -5.98 -3.14
C LEU A 332 19.25 -6.51 -4.57
N GLY A 333 20.40 -7.11 -4.86
CA GLY A 333 20.66 -7.79 -6.12
C GLY A 333 19.60 -8.83 -6.46
N GLU A 334 19.20 -9.67 -5.51
CA GLU A 334 18.12 -10.66 -5.71
C GLU A 334 16.73 -10.02 -5.92
N ILE A 335 16.48 -8.83 -5.36
CA ILE A 335 15.23 -8.10 -5.55
C ILE A 335 15.15 -7.54 -6.97
N PHE A 336 16.20 -6.84 -7.42
CA PHE A 336 16.22 -6.19 -8.74
C PHE A 336 16.51 -7.17 -9.88
N PHE A 337 17.26 -8.23 -9.61
CA PHE A 337 17.63 -9.30 -10.54
C PHE A 337 17.26 -10.67 -9.95
N PRO A 338 15.96 -11.03 -9.99
CA PRO A 338 15.51 -12.25 -9.35
C PRO A 338 16.06 -13.51 -10.01
N LEU A 339 16.35 -14.50 -9.17
CA LEU A 339 16.83 -15.81 -9.61
C LEU A 339 15.82 -16.45 -10.56
N ARG A 340 16.34 -17.05 -11.64
CA ARG A 340 15.53 -17.73 -12.65
C ARG A 340 15.74 -19.24 -12.57
N PRO A 341 14.73 -20.05 -12.92
CA PRO A 341 14.90 -21.48 -13.10
C PRO A 341 15.99 -21.76 -14.14
N VAL A 342 16.96 -22.62 -13.81
CA VAL A 342 17.87 -23.16 -14.81
C VAL A 342 17.05 -24.11 -15.69
N GLN A 343 16.90 -23.81 -16.98
CA GLN A 343 16.42 -24.79 -17.94
C GLN A 343 17.54 -25.81 -18.10
N LYS A 344 17.33 -27.05 -17.63
CA LYS A 344 18.09 -28.16 -18.19
C LYS A 344 17.75 -28.19 -19.68
N LYS A 345 18.75 -28.02 -20.54
CA LYS A 345 18.62 -28.52 -21.91
C LYS A 345 18.44 -30.03 -21.76
N ASP A 346 17.28 -30.52 -22.16
CA ASP A 346 17.10 -31.96 -22.32
C ASP A 346 18.16 -32.39 -23.36
N HIS A 347 19.16 -33.15 -22.90
CA HIS A 347 20.21 -33.74 -23.71
C HIS A 347 19.85 -35.20 -23.99
#